data_AF-A0A367VEV3-F1
#
_entry.id   AF-A0A367VEV3-F1
#
_cell.length_a   1.000
_cell.length_b   1.000
_cell.length_c   1.000
_cell.angle_alpha   90.00
_cell.angle_beta   90.00
_cell.angle_gamma   90.00
#
_symmetry.space_group_name_H-M   'P 1'
#
loop_
_entity.id
_entity.type
_entity.pdbx_description
1 polymer ?
#
loop_
_entity_poly.entity_id
_entity_poly.type
_entity_poly.pdbx_seq_one_letter_code
_entity_poly.pdbx_strand_id
1 'polypeptide(L)'
;MLRRLAVDAQNHSAKVSEIAVASAKETPFANLAQLGEALYFDTNLSANRTMSCATCHDPSTAFRDPRIDVADGAFSLGDDGKSLGDRNAPTASYARFSPPFHVRDDGVAVGGQFWDGRAMDLAEQAGGPPLNPIEMGMPDKASVVKRLREDEDYVAGFKALFGDDVWSDSDQAYGAMTKAIAAFEESDQFAPFDSKYDRFLRGEYKMTPQEELGRVLFFSQQFTNCNTCHMLKTSPTAEGETFTNYEFHNIGVPRNVATRDATDKDVGFTDNGLLDNAAIEDPAYRGKYKTPSLRNVAVTGPYMHNGVFADLETVVRFYNKYNSKAEVNQTNPETGKPWGEPEVADTISIKELEQGDALDDKRIDAIVAFLKTLTDARYEPLLADHETASND
;
A
#
# COMPACT_ATOMS: atom_id res chain seq x y z
N MET A 1 59.12 43.62 11.10
CA MET A 1 59.12 42.48 10.14
C MET A 1 58.25 41.31 10.61
N LEU A 2 58.36 40.87 11.87
CA LEU A 2 57.59 39.73 12.42
C LEU A 2 56.05 39.91 12.43
N ARG A 3 55.51 41.14 12.54
CA ARG A 3 54.06 41.39 12.51
C ARG A 3 53.42 41.31 11.11
N ARG A 4 54.19 41.47 10.02
CA ARG A 4 53.64 41.37 8.64
C ARG A 4 53.48 39.91 8.20
N LEU A 5 54.39 39.04 8.60
CA LEU A 5 54.34 37.60 8.29
C LEU A 5 53.18 36.87 8.98
N ALA A 6 52.72 37.34 10.15
CA ALA A 6 51.59 36.73 10.87
C ALA A 6 50.22 37.08 10.24
N VAL A 7 50.10 38.27 9.65
CA VAL A 7 48.85 38.73 9.00
C VAL A 7 48.66 38.07 7.63
N ASP A 8 49.74 37.85 6.88
CA ASP A 8 49.68 37.13 5.60
C ASP A 8 49.37 35.63 5.79
N ALA A 9 49.83 35.01 6.88
CA ALA A 9 49.50 33.62 7.22
C ALA A 9 48.02 33.44 7.63
N GLN A 10 47.44 34.41 8.35
CA GLN A 10 46.01 34.40 8.69
C GLN A 10 45.12 34.65 7.48
N ASN A 11 45.50 35.55 6.56
CA ASN A 11 44.75 35.79 5.33
C ASN A 11 44.84 34.63 4.33
N HIS A 12 45.95 33.89 4.30
CA HIS A 12 46.03 32.64 3.54
C HIS A 12 45.23 31.52 4.18
N SER A 13 45.23 31.37 5.51
CA SER A 13 44.40 30.37 6.20
C SER A 13 42.90 30.62 6.01
N ALA A 14 42.45 31.88 5.99
CA ALA A 14 41.05 32.24 5.76
C ALA A 14 40.61 32.02 4.30
N LYS A 15 41.48 32.31 3.32
CA LYS A 15 41.21 31.97 1.91
C LYS A 15 41.24 30.46 1.66
N VAL A 16 42.11 29.72 2.34
CA VAL A 16 42.14 28.25 2.25
C VAL A 16 40.91 27.64 2.94
N SER A 17 40.35 28.25 3.99
CA SER A 17 39.07 27.80 4.56
C SER A 17 37.86 28.19 3.69
N GLU A 18 37.84 29.37 3.06
CA GLU A 18 36.78 29.73 2.11
C GLU A 18 36.80 28.86 0.83
N ILE A 19 38.00 28.46 0.36
CA ILE A 19 38.13 27.55 -0.80
C ILE A 19 37.87 26.09 -0.40
N ALA A 20 38.17 25.69 0.84
CA ALA A 20 37.84 24.34 1.34
C ALA A 20 36.35 24.15 1.65
N VAL A 21 35.61 25.21 1.92
CA VAL A 21 34.14 25.17 2.05
C VAL A 21 33.45 25.22 0.67
N ALA A 22 34.14 25.70 -0.37
CA ALA A 22 33.61 25.79 -1.74
C ALA A 22 33.85 24.54 -2.62
N SER A 23 34.25 23.39 -2.05
CA SER A 23 34.54 22.16 -2.81
C SER A 23 33.93 20.87 -2.25
N ALA A 24 33.05 20.94 -1.25
CA ALA A 24 32.07 19.87 -1.10
C ALA A 24 30.97 20.19 -2.11
N LYS A 25 30.99 19.55 -3.29
CA LYS A 25 29.75 19.45 -4.08
C LYS A 25 28.70 18.94 -3.09
N GLU A 26 27.65 19.72 -2.83
CA GLU A 26 26.47 19.18 -2.14
C GLU A 26 26.12 17.88 -2.85
N THR A 27 26.12 16.78 -2.12
CA THR A 27 25.74 15.50 -2.68
C THR A 27 24.28 15.65 -3.14
N PRO A 28 23.91 15.24 -4.38
CA PRO A 28 22.59 15.52 -4.94
C PRO A 28 21.42 15.08 -4.04
N PHE A 29 21.67 14.09 -3.19
CA PHE A 29 20.76 13.62 -2.15
C PHE A 29 21.47 13.67 -0.79
N ALA A 30 20.80 14.18 0.24
CA ALA A 30 21.34 14.28 1.59
C ALA A 30 21.18 12.97 2.40
N ASN A 31 20.22 12.11 2.02
CA ASN A 31 19.95 10.83 2.69
C ASN A 31 19.25 9.84 1.74
N LEU A 32 19.05 8.60 2.21
CA LEU A 32 18.42 7.53 1.44
C LEU A 32 16.98 7.86 1.01
N ALA A 33 16.20 8.52 1.86
CA ALA A 33 14.81 8.83 1.55
C ALA A 33 14.70 9.86 0.42
N GLN A 34 15.60 10.84 0.33
CA GLN A 34 15.63 11.78 -0.81
C GLN A 34 16.05 11.11 -2.12
N LEU A 35 17.00 10.17 -2.08
CA LEU A 35 17.34 9.37 -3.24
C LEU A 35 16.15 8.47 -3.64
N GLY A 36 15.50 7.86 -2.65
CA GLY A 36 14.30 7.03 -2.84
C GLY A 36 13.14 7.80 -3.45
N GLU A 37 12.91 9.04 -3.00
CA GLU A 37 11.90 9.93 -3.56
C GLU A 37 12.16 10.17 -5.04
N ALA A 38 13.39 10.55 -5.42
CA ALA A 38 13.73 10.76 -6.82
C ALA A 38 13.46 9.51 -7.68
N LEU A 39 13.87 8.33 -7.19
CA LEU A 39 13.64 7.04 -7.86
C LEU A 39 12.15 6.68 -7.96
N TYR A 40 11.35 6.98 -6.92
CA TYR A 40 9.93 6.68 -6.86
C TYR A 40 9.13 7.37 -7.96
N PHE A 41 9.54 8.58 -8.35
CA PHE A 41 8.90 9.37 -9.41
C PHE A 41 9.58 9.19 -10.78
N ASP A 42 10.70 8.47 -10.88
CA ASP A 42 11.49 8.39 -12.11
C ASP A 42 10.95 7.37 -13.10
N THR A 43 10.45 7.86 -14.24
CA THR A 43 9.96 6.98 -15.31
C THR A 43 11.07 6.26 -16.06
N ASN A 44 12.33 6.67 -15.89
CA ASN A 44 13.47 6.03 -16.53
C ASN A 44 13.65 4.55 -16.14
N LEU A 45 13.04 4.13 -15.02
CA LEU A 45 13.13 2.79 -14.48
C LEU A 45 12.18 1.79 -15.14
N SER A 46 11.28 2.22 -16.04
CA SER A 46 10.45 1.33 -16.85
C SER A 46 10.99 1.10 -18.27
N ALA A 47 10.59 0.01 -18.92
CA ALA A 47 11.14 -0.44 -20.20
C ALA A 47 11.03 0.63 -21.30
N ASN A 48 9.82 1.18 -21.47
CA ASN A 48 9.46 2.21 -22.44
C ASN A 48 9.53 3.64 -21.89
N ARG A 49 9.96 3.79 -20.62
CA ARG A 49 10.08 5.06 -19.90
C ARG A 49 8.77 5.82 -19.73
N THR A 50 7.66 5.09 -19.60
CA THR A 50 6.32 5.69 -19.53
C THR A 50 5.75 5.76 -18.11
N MET A 51 6.35 5.07 -17.14
CA MET A 51 5.81 4.99 -15.78
C MET A 51 6.88 4.87 -14.70
N SER A 52 6.50 5.27 -13.50
CA SER A 52 7.27 5.14 -12.25
C SER A 52 6.40 4.50 -11.16
N CYS A 53 6.93 4.33 -9.95
CA CYS A 53 6.16 3.84 -8.81
C CYS A 53 4.93 4.74 -8.58
N ALA A 54 5.11 6.06 -8.68
CA ALA A 54 4.06 7.06 -8.52
C ALA A 54 2.94 6.99 -9.58
N THR A 55 3.15 6.31 -10.72
CA THR A 55 2.09 6.13 -11.72
C THR A 55 0.96 5.21 -11.20
N CYS A 56 1.31 4.15 -10.48
CA CYS A 56 0.35 3.23 -9.88
C CYS A 56 0.08 3.53 -8.39
N HIS A 57 0.95 4.31 -7.74
CA HIS A 57 0.83 4.68 -6.33
C HIS A 57 0.93 6.21 -6.20
N ASP A 58 -0.10 6.92 -6.65
CA ASP A 58 -0.07 8.38 -6.74
C ASP A 58 -0.25 9.03 -5.34
N PRO A 59 0.69 9.88 -4.88
CA PRO A 59 0.58 10.56 -3.59
C PRO A 59 -0.64 11.48 -3.45
N SER A 60 -1.30 11.86 -4.54
CA SER A 60 -2.53 12.67 -4.52
C SER A 60 -3.79 11.85 -4.23
N THR A 61 -3.74 10.53 -4.38
CA THR A 61 -4.88 9.61 -4.21
C THR A 61 -4.62 8.58 -3.12
N ALA A 62 -3.92 8.96 -2.04
CA ALA A 62 -3.54 8.03 -0.99
C ALA A 62 -2.69 6.85 -1.49
N PHE A 63 -1.83 7.08 -2.47
CA PHE A 63 -0.92 6.08 -3.03
C PHE A 63 -1.64 4.85 -3.62
N ARG A 64 -2.86 5.02 -4.14
CA ARG A 64 -3.52 4.06 -5.06
C ARG A 64 -3.34 4.49 -6.51
N ASP A 65 -3.72 3.61 -7.44
CA ASP A 65 -3.68 3.95 -8.87
C ASP A 65 -4.81 4.95 -9.18
N PRO A 66 -4.52 6.14 -9.74
CA PRO A 66 -5.55 7.13 -10.08
C PRO A 66 -6.30 6.81 -11.38
N ARG A 67 -5.83 5.83 -12.19
CA ARG A 67 -6.35 5.53 -13.53
C ARG A 67 -7.59 4.63 -13.48
N ILE A 68 -8.69 5.18 -12.95
CA ILE A 68 -9.96 4.48 -12.76
C ILE A 68 -10.69 4.13 -14.07
N ASP A 69 -10.32 4.76 -15.18
CA ASP A 69 -10.85 4.49 -16.53
C ASP A 69 -10.31 3.20 -17.14
N VAL A 70 -9.28 2.60 -16.52
CA VAL A 70 -8.75 1.29 -16.91
C VAL A 70 -9.28 0.23 -15.97
N ALA A 71 -9.94 -0.80 -16.54
CA ALA A 71 -10.45 -1.95 -15.79
C ALA A 71 -11.32 -1.55 -14.58
N ASP A 72 -12.04 -0.42 -14.68
CA ASP A 72 -12.81 0.21 -13.59
C ASP A 72 -11.98 0.43 -12.30
N GLY A 73 -10.67 0.63 -12.44
CA GLY A 73 -9.70 0.75 -11.35
C GLY A 73 -9.32 -0.57 -10.67
N ALA A 74 -9.88 -1.71 -11.10
CA ALA A 74 -9.61 -3.00 -10.46
C ALA A 74 -8.19 -3.51 -10.71
N PHE A 75 -7.61 -3.22 -11.88
CA PHE A 75 -6.25 -3.63 -12.26
C PHE A 75 -5.47 -2.46 -12.87
N SER A 76 -4.18 -2.39 -12.58
CA SER A 76 -3.28 -1.36 -13.12
C SER A 76 -2.73 -1.75 -14.51
N LEU A 77 -2.67 -0.78 -15.42
CA LEU A 77 -2.03 -0.91 -16.74
C LEU A 77 -0.51 -0.78 -16.61
N GLY A 78 0.21 -1.74 -17.19
CA GLY A 78 1.68 -1.77 -17.27
C GLY A 78 2.27 -0.82 -18.32
N ASP A 79 3.60 -0.73 -18.34
CA ASP A 79 4.42 0.16 -19.17
C ASP A 79 4.29 -0.11 -20.68
N ASP A 80 3.86 -1.30 -21.08
CA ASP A 80 3.60 -1.64 -22.48
C ASP A 80 2.29 -1.04 -23.03
N GLY A 81 1.49 -0.41 -22.16
CA GLY A 81 0.20 0.18 -22.46
C GLY A 81 -0.88 -0.87 -22.79
N LYS A 82 -0.68 -2.14 -22.44
CA LYS A 82 -1.57 -3.26 -22.78
C LYS A 82 -1.79 -4.24 -21.64
N SER A 83 -0.72 -4.62 -20.95
CA SER A 83 -0.73 -5.62 -19.90
C SER A 83 -1.43 -5.10 -18.65
N LEU A 84 -2.25 -5.95 -18.04
CA LEU A 84 -2.96 -5.66 -16.80
C LEU A 84 -2.57 -6.66 -15.72
N GLY A 85 -2.38 -6.18 -14.50
CA GLY A 85 -2.27 -7.01 -13.30
C GLY A 85 -3.48 -7.95 -13.11
N ASP A 86 -3.34 -8.92 -12.20
CA ASP A 86 -4.45 -9.77 -11.74
C ASP A 86 -4.97 -9.37 -10.35
N ARG A 87 -4.36 -8.35 -9.74
CA ARG A 87 -4.74 -7.80 -8.44
C ARG A 87 -4.85 -6.29 -8.51
N ASN A 88 -5.69 -5.73 -7.66
CA ASN A 88 -5.74 -4.30 -7.40
C ASN A 88 -4.43 -3.86 -6.73
N ALA A 89 -3.90 -2.70 -7.12
CA ALA A 89 -2.71 -2.12 -6.51
C ALA A 89 -3.07 -1.61 -5.10
N PRO A 90 -2.56 -2.24 -4.01
CA PRO A 90 -2.87 -1.78 -2.67
C PRO A 90 -2.28 -0.38 -2.44
N THR A 91 -2.88 0.39 -1.54
CA THR A 91 -2.26 1.66 -1.10
C THR A 91 -0.87 1.43 -0.50
N ALA A 92 0.10 2.27 -0.86
CA ALA A 92 1.41 2.29 -0.18
C ALA A 92 1.35 3.00 1.19
N SER A 93 0.24 3.72 1.49
CA SER A 93 0.06 4.39 2.78
C SER A 93 0.16 3.38 3.93
N TYR A 94 0.92 3.71 4.97
CA TYR A 94 1.10 2.88 6.17
C TYR A 94 1.71 1.48 5.92
N ALA A 95 2.21 1.19 4.70
CA ALA A 95 2.80 -0.10 4.37
C ALA A 95 4.05 -0.43 5.20
N ARG A 96 4.80 0.60 5.64
CA ARG A 96 6.00 0.49 6.50
C ARG A 96 5.77 -0.23 7.84
N PHE A 97 4.52 -0.39 8.27
CA PHE A 97 4.19 -1.05 9.54
C PHE A 97 3.96 -2.55 9.41
N SER A 98 3.89 -3.09 8.19
CA SER A 98 3.85 -4.54 8.00
C SER A 98 5.17 -5.14 8.50
N PRO A 99 5.17 -6.10 9.43
CA PRO A 99 6.40 -6.73 9.87
C PRO A 99 7.00 -7.57 8.74
N PRO A 100 8.29 -7.94 8.82
CA PRO A 100 8.87 -8.90 7.89
C PRO A 100 8.03 -10.19 7.84
N PHE A 101 7.88 -10.76 6.65
CA PHE A 101 7.12 -11.99 6.47
C PHE A 101 7.67 -13.12 7.36
N HIS A 102 6.78 -13.77 8.12
CA HIS A 102 7.11 -14.97 8.89
C HIS A 102 5.85 -15.79 9.17
N VAL A 103 6.05 -17.07 9.50
CA VAL A 103 5.02 -17.95 10.06
C VAL A 103 5.31 -18.13 11.54
N ARG A 104 4.35 -17.77 12.39
CA ARG A 104 4.44 -17.93 13.84
C ARG A 104 4.37 -19.41 14.23
N ASP A 105 4.78 -19.72 15.46
CA ASP A 105 4.76 -21.08 16.03
C ASP A 105 3.34 -21.69 16.08
N ASP A 106 2.29 -20.87 16.09
CA ASP A 106 0.89 -21.30 16.04
C ASP A 106 0.39 -21.59 14.60
N GLY A 107 1.27 -21.48 13.60
CA GLY A 107 0.93 -21.73 12.20
C GLY A 107 0.18 -20.57 11.54
N VAL A 108 0.28 -19.36 12.07
CA VAL A 108 -0.29 -18.15 11.45
C VAL A 108 0.80 -17.39 10.71
N ALA A 109 0.60 -17.18 9.40
CA ALA A 109 1.44 -16.32 8.59
C ALA A 109 1.13 -14.85 8.86
N VAL A 110 2.16 -14.01 8.96
CA VAL A 110 2.05 -12.59 9.30
C VAL A 110 3.06 -11.78 8.49
N GLY A 111 2.65 -10.58 8.06
CA GLY A 111 3.57 -9.58 7.52
C GLY A 111 3.87 -9.73 6.04
N GLY A 112 5.04 -9.26 5.64
CA GLY A 112 5.43 -9.16 4.24
C GLY A 112 4.71 -8.06 3.48
N GLN A 113 5.08 -7.89 2.22
CA GLN A 113 4.45 -6.97 1.28
C GLN A 113 3.70 -7.72 0.18
N PHE A 114 2.95 -6.98 -0.63
CA PHE A 114 1.90 -7.49 -1.53
C PHE A 114 0.73 -8.18 -0.79
N TRP A 115 -0.30 -8.53 -1.56
CA TRP A 115 -1.48 -9.24 -1.05
C TRP A 115 -1.20 -10.67 -0.58
N ASP A 116 -0.16 -11.33 -1.12
CA ASP A 116 0.24 -12.71 -0.82
C ASP A 116 1.49 -12.81 0.07
N GLY A 117 2.04 -11.68 0.53
CA GLY A 117 3.22 -11.68 1.41
C GLY A 117 4.51 -12.13 0.74
N ARG A 118 4.56 -12.25 -0.60
CA ARG A 118 5.70 -12.87 -1.30
C ARG A 118 7.02 -12.11 -1.20
N ALA A 119 6.98 -10.84 -0.80
CA ALA A 119 8.17 -10.05 -0.48
C ALA A 119 8.28 -9.89 1.03
N MET A 120 9.45 -10.15 1.59
CA MET A 120 9.71 -10.14 3.02
C MET A 120 9.45 -8.76 3.63
N ASP A 121 9.86 -7.68 2.96
CA ASP A 121 9.76 -6.30 3.42
C ASP A 121 9.65 -5.30 2.25
N LEU A 122 9.64 -3.98 2.53
CA LEU A 122 9.56 -2.93 1.52
C LEU A 122 10.74 -2.94 0.54
N ALA A 123 11.95 -3.24 1.01
CA ALA A 123 13.13 -3.24 0.16
C ALA A 123 13.14 -4.45 -0.80
N GLU A 124 12.62 -5.60 -0.39
CA GLU A 124 12.39 -6.71 -1.32
C GLU A 124 11.26 -6.38 -2.30
N GLN A 125 10.17 -5.78 -1.82
CA GLN A 125 9.01 -5.41 -2.63
C GLN A 125 9.37 -4.41 -3.73
N ALA A 126 10.12 -3.36 -3.42
CA ALA A 126 10.56 -2.34 -4.39
C ALA A 126 11.42 -2.93 -5.52
N GLY A 127 11.98 -4.13 -5.33
CA GLY A 127 12.72 -4.86 -6.35
C GLY A 127 11.86 -5.67 -7.33
N GLY A 128 10.57 -5.86 -7.06
CA GLY A 128 9.67 -6.65 -7.91
C GLY A 128 9.18 -5.88 -9.16
N PRO A 129 8.48 -4.75 -8.99
CA PRO A 129 7.83 -4.03 -10.09
C PRO A 129 8.72 -3.67 -11.29
N PRO A 130 9.98 -3.21 -11.08
CA PRO A 130 10.88 -2.90 -12.20
C PRO A 130 11.04 -4.07 -13.18
N LEU A 131 11.09 -5.31 -12.70
CA LEU A 131 11.35 -6.50 -13.50
C LEU A 131 10.08 -7.26 -13.94
N ASN A 132 8.92 -6.87 -13.42
CA ASN A 132 7.68 -7.56 -13.74
C ASN A 132 7.20 -7.13 -15.17
N PRO A 133 7.09 -8.06 -16.14
CA PRO A 133 6.73 -7.74 -17.53
C PRO A 133 5.34 -7.13 -17.71
N ILE A 134 4.43 -7.33 -16.75
CA ILE A 134 3.09 -6.73 -16.78
C ILE A 134 2.98 -5.43 -15.97
N GLU A 135 4.08 -4.98 -15.35
CA GLU A 135 4.19 -3.71 -14.63
C GLU A 135 5.21 -2.80 -15.33
N MET A 136 6.44 -2.64 -14.83
CA MET A 136 7.44 -1.72 -15.43
C MET A 136 8.31 -2.38 -16.51
N GLY A 137 8.38 -3.72 -16.55
CA GLY A 137 8.83 -4.49 -17.71
C GLY A 137 10.32 -4.48 -18.07
N MET A 138 11.22 -4.09 -17.16
CA MET A 138 12.66 -4.17 -17.43
C MET A 138 13.12 -5.63 -17.53
N PRO A 139 14.01 -5.97 -18.49
CA PRO A 139 14.34 -7.36 -18.76
C PRO A 139 15.19 -8.03 -17.66
N ASP A 140 16.02 -7.25 -16.96
CA ASP A 140 16.89 -7.71 -15.89
C ASP A 140 17.40 -6.55 -15.02
N LYS A 141 17.98 -6.88 -13.86
CA LYS A 141 18.57 -5.91 -12.93
C LYS A 141 19.69 -5.09 -13.58
N ALA A 142 20.50 -5.70 -14.44
CA ALA A 142 21.61 -5.03 -15.12
C ALA A 142 21.10 -3.89 -16.03
N SER A 143 19.96 -4.08 -16.67
CA SER A 143 19.30 -3.06 -17.50
C SER A 143 18.79 -1.90 -16.64
N VAL A 144 18.24 -2.17 -15.46
CA VAL A 144 17.84 -1.12 -14.50
C VAL A 144 19.06 -0.34 -14.02
N VAL A 145 20.13 -1.03 -13.63
CA VAL A 145 21.40 -0.41 -13.22
C VAL A 145 22.01 0.43 -14.34
N LYS A 146 21.86 0.02 -15.61
CA LYS A 146 22.26 0.83 -16.75
C LYS A 146 21.47 2.14 -16.82
N ARG A 147 20.14 2.12 -16.60
CA ARG A 147 19.29 3.32 -16.55
C ARG A 147 19.70 4.26 -15.42
N LEU A 148 19.95 3.73 -14.22
CA LEU A 148 20.42 4.53 -13.08
C LEU A 148 21.72 5.28 -13.38
N ARG A 149 22.62 4.68 -14.19
CA ARG A 149 23.89 5.31 -14.58
C ARG A 149 23.78 6.36 -15.68
N GLU A 150 22.62 6.51 -16.31
CA GLU A 150 22.39 7.56 -17.30
C GLU A 150 22.26 8.94 -16.63
N ASP A 151 21.99 8.97 -15.32
CA ASP A 151 21.87 10.19 -14.52
C ASP A 151 23.12 10.40 -13.64
N GLU A 152 23.82 11.53 -13.84
CA GLU A 152 25.03 11.86 -13.08
C GLU A 152 24.74 12.09 -11.59
N ASP A 153 23.55 12.56 -11.23
CA ASP A 153 23.15 12.81 -9.85
C ASP A 153 22.93 11.49 -9.12
N TYR A 154 22.32 10.49 -9.76
CA TYR A 154 22.27 9.12 -9.20
C TYR A 154 23.67 8.53 -9.06
N VAL A 155 24.54 8.64 -10.06
CA VAL A 155 25.91 8.12 -9.96
C VAL A 155 26.64 8.71 -8.74
N ALA A 156 26.54 10.02 -8.54
CA ALA A 156 27.13 10.69 -7.38
C ALA A 156 26.42 10.32 -6.07
N GLY A 157 25.09 10.31 -6.06
CA GLY A 157 24.24 10.01 -4.91
C GLY A 157 24.44 8.61 -4.34
N PHE A 158 24.38 7.59 -5.20
CA PHE A 158 24.62 6.21 -4.80
C PHE A 158 26.03 6.02 -4.23
N LYS A 159 27.05 6.65 -4.82
CA LYS A 159 28.42 6.59 -4.28
C LYS A 159 28.54 7.23 -2.91
N ALA A 160 27.91 8.39 -2.73
CA ALA A 160 27.92 9.10 -1.47
C ALA A 160 27.21 8.32 -0.34
N LEU A 161 26.12 7.63 -0.66
CA LEU A 161 25.27 6.96 0.32
C LEU A 161 25.64 5.48 0.58
N PHE A 162 26.19 4.79 -0.43
CA PHE A 162 26.48 3.36 -0.38
C PHE A 162 27.95 3.00 -0.60
N GLY A 163 28.81 3.97 -0.94
CA GLY A 163 30.22 3.74 -1.26
C GLY A 163 30.50 3.60 -2.75
N ASP A 164 31.75 3.82 -3.16
CA ASP A 164 32.17 3.76 -4.57
C ASP A 164 31.97 2.38 -5.20
N ASP A 165 32.03 1.33 -4.39
CA ASP A 165 31.90 -0.07 -4.79
C ASP A 165 30.47 -0.48 -5.13
N VAL A 166 29.45 0.34 -4.82
CA VAL A 166 28.04 0.09 -5.16
C VAL A 166 27.82 -0.24 -6.64
N TRP A 167 28.68 0.31 -7.50
CA TRP A 167 28.66 0.16 -8.95
C TRP A 167 29.53 -1.01 -9.47
N SER A 168 30.11 -1.83 -8.60
CA SER A 168 30.97 -2.95 -9.02
C SER A 168 30.16 -4.15 -9.52
N ASP A 169 28.91 -4.26 -9.06
CA ASP A 169 28.01 -5.37 -9.32
C ASP A 169 26.57 -4.87 -9.51
N SER A 170 25.82 -5.50 -10.41
CA SER A 170 24.45 -5.08 -10.70
C SER A 170 23.49 -5.48 -9.57
N ASP A 171 23.71 -6.60 -8.88
CA ASP A 171 22.86 -6.98 -7.74
C ASP A 171 23.06 -6.01 -6.56
N GLN A 172 24.31 -5.59 -6.30
CA GLN A 172 24.61 -4.58 -5.28
C GLN A 172 23.94 -3.22 -5.58
N ALA A 173 24.09 -2.71 -6.81
CA ALA A 173 23.46 -1.44 -7.21
C ALA A 173 21.93 -1.52 -7.19
N TYR A 174 21.36 -2.64 -7.66
CA TYR A 174 19.92 -2.86 -7.62
C TYR A 174 19.41 -2.92 -6.18
N GLY A 175 20.08 -3.65 -5.29
CA GLY A 175 19.73 -3.69 -3.87
C GLY A 175 19.89 -2.34 -3.15
N ALA A 176 20.80 -1.47 -3.60
CA ALA A 176 20.90 -0.09 -3.11
C ALA A 176 19.70 0.76 -3.55
N MET A 177 19.25 0.60 -4.80
CA MET A 177 18.05 1.26 -5.32
C MET A 177 16.82 0.87 -4.50
N THR A 178 16.61 -0.42 -4.24
CA THR A 178 15.43 -0.87 -3.49
C THR A 178 15.44 -0.39 -2.04
N LYS A 179 16.61 -0.35 -1.38
CA LYS A 179 16.76 0.22 -0.04
C LYS A 179 16.47 1.73 0.00
N ALA A 180 16.86 2.47 -1.04
CA ALA A 180 16.55 3.89 -1.12
C ALA A 180 15.04 4.13 -1.27
N ILE A 181 14.38 3.40 -2.17
CA ILE A 181 12.92 3.46 -2.35
C ILE A 181 12.19 3.10 -1.04
N ALA A 182 12.58 2.01 -0.39
CA ALA A 182 12.01 1.62 0.91
C ALA A 182 12.18 2.72 1.97
N ALA A 183 13.34 3.38 2.04
CA ALA A 183 13.56 4.49 2.97
C ALA A 183 12.64 5.69 2.70
N PHE A 184 12.24 5.93 1.45
CA PHE A 184 11.24 6.95 1.11
C PHE A 184 9.84 6.52 1.55
N GLU A 185 9.45 5.27 1.28
CA GLU A 185 8.16 4.69 1.71
C GLU A 185 8.03 4.58 3.23
N GLU A 186 9.15 4.57 3.95
CA GLU A 186 9.20 4.65 5.42
C GLU A 186 9.04 6.08 5.97
N SER A 187 9.04 7.12 5.13
CA SER A 187 8.91 8.50 5.59
C SER A 187 7.52 8.83 6.13
N ASP A 188 7.41 9.94 6.86
CA ASP A 188 6.16 10.37 7.48
C ASP A 188 5.08 10.81 6.47
N GLN A 189 5.46 11.05 5.20
CA GLN A 189 4.49 11.30 4.14
C GLN A 189 3.59 10.09 3.88
N PHE A 190 4.08 8.87 4.09
CA PHE A 190 3.31 7.64 3.91
C PHE A 190 2.45 7.29 5.13
N ALA A 191 2.70 7.91 6.28
CA ALA A 191 2.00 7.60 7.53
C ALA A 191 1.95 8.79 8.51
N PRO A 192 1.18 9.85 8.21
CA PRO A 192 1.17 11.06 9.02
C PRO A 192 0.41 10.93 10.35
N PHE A 193 -0.50 9.96 10.48
CA PHE A 193 -1.39 9.80 11.65
C PHE A 193 -2.15 11.10 12.02
N ASP A 194 -2.72 11.76 11.01
CA ASP A 194 -3.41 13.04 11.13
C ASP A 194 -4.91 13.00 10.81
N SER A 195 -5.49 11.79 10.64
CA SER A 195 -6.91 11.59 10.32
C SER A 195 -7.86 12.14 11.40
N LYS A 196 -9.16 12.24 11.11
CA LYS A 196 -10.18 12.60 12.13
C LYS A 196 -10.14 11.66 13.34
N TYR A 197 -9.87 10.37 13.14
CA TYR A 197 -9.68 9.41 14.23
C TYR A 197 -8.47 9.77 15.10
N ASP A 198 -7.32 10.07 14.49
CA ASP A 198 -6.12 10.43 15.25
C ASP A 198 -6.31 11.76 16.01
N ARG A 199 -6.96 12.74 15.38
CA ARG A 199 -7.35 14.01 16.03
C ARG A 199 -8.34 13.78 17.17
N PHE A 200 -9.25 12.83 17.05
CA PHE A 200 -10.17 12.45 18.14
C PHE A 200 -9.41 11.86 19.32
N LEU A 201 -8.43 10.98 19.10
CA LEU A 201 -7.60 10.42 20.17
C LEU A 201 -6.85 11.50 20.96
N ARG A 202 -6.40 12.56 20.27
CA ARG A 202 -5.75 13.73 20.87
C ARG A 202 -6.70 14.75 21.49
N GLY A 203 -8.02 14.54 21.40
CA GLY A 203 -9.04 15.48 21.88
C GLY A 203 -9.20 16.74 21.01
N GLU A 204 -8.66 16.74 19.80
CA GLU A 204 -8.70 17.83 18.81
C GLU A 204 -9.95 17.76 17.92
N TYR A 205 -10.62 16.60 17.89
CA TYR A 205 -11.85 16.38 17.15
C TYR A 205 -12.90 15.70 18.03
N LYS A 206 -14.17 16.08 17.85
CA LYS A 206 -15.32 15.41 18.47
C LYS A 206 -16.08 14.68 17.38
N MET A 207 -16.08 13.36 17.44
CA MET A 207 -16.87 12.52 16.54
C MET A 207 -18.35 12.89 16.58
N THR A 208 -19.00 12.79 15.43
CA THR A 208 -20.46 12.84 15.35
C THR A 208 -21.07 11.62 16.06
N PRO A 209 -22.35 11.65 16.45
CA PRO A 209 -23.01 10.48 17.03
C PRO A 209 -22.95 9.22 16.14
N GLN A 210 -22.93 9.39 14.82
CA GLN A 210 -22.86 8.29 13.86
C GLN A 210 -21.44 7.72 13.74
N GLU A 211 -20.42 8.58 13.66
CA GLU A 211 -19.01 8.17 13.68
C GLU A 211 -18.67 7.43 14.98
N GLU A 212 -19.14 7.94 16.12
CA GLU A 212 -18.92 7.31 17.43
C GLU A 212 -19.65 5.96 17.56
N LEU A 213 -20.88 5.86 17.05
CA LEU A 213 -21.57 4.58 16.96
C LEU A 213 -20.77 3.57 16.12
N GLY A 214 -20.27 4.00 14.96
CA GLY A 214 -19.43 3.17 14.09
C GLY A 214 -18.16 2.69 14.78
N ARG A 215 -17.47 3.59 15.47
CA ARG A 215 -16.27 3.27 16.26
C ARG A 215 -16.57 2.21 17.31
N VAL A 216 -17.65 2.38 18.09
CA VAL A 216 -18.05 1.41 19.12
C VAL A 216 -18.39 0.06 18.51
N LEU A 217 -19.09 0.03 17.38
CA LEU A 217 -19.42 -1.21 16.67
C LEU A 217 -18.15 -1.91 16.18
N PHE A 218 -17.25 -1.18 15.51
CA PHE A 218 -16.01 -1.72 14.94
C PHE A 218 -15.12 -2.41 15.98
N PHE A 219 -15.01 -1.84 17.18
CA PHE A 219 -14.21 -2.40 18.28
C PHE A 219 -14.98 -3.37 19.19
N SER A 220 -16.24 -3.68 18.89
CA SER A 220 -17.06 -4.60 19.69
C SER A 220 -16.98 -6.01 19.15
N GLN A 221 -16.49 -6.95 19.96
CA GLN A 221 -16.58 -8.40 19.71
C GLN A 221 -17.95 -9.00 20.07
N GLN A 222 -18.87 -8.19 20.63
CA GLN A 222 -20.22 -8.64 20.96
C GLN A 222 -21.20 -8.45 19.80
N PHE A 223 -21.00 -7.40 19.01
CA PHE A 223 -21.93 -7.00 17.94
C PHE A 223 -21.33 -7.11 16.55
N THR A 224 -20.01 -7.08 16.44
CA THR A 224 -19.27 -7.26 15.20
C THR A 224 -18.04 -8.13 15.46
N ASN A 225 -17.21 -8.30 14.43
CA ASN A 225 -15.94 -9.04 14.47
C ASN A 225 -14.82 -8.28 13.74
N CYS A 226 -15.01 -7.00 13.39
CA CYS A 226 -14.08 -6.25 12.56
C CYS A 226 -12.69 -6.18 13.19
N ASN A 227 -12.64 -5.91 14.50
CA ASN A 227 -11.40 -5.82 15.27
C ASN A 227 -10.69 -7.16 15.51
N THR A 228 -11.26 -8.31 15.12
CA THR A 228 -10.55 -9.59 15.16
C THR A 228 -9.40 -9.61 14.15
N CYS A 229 -9.60 -9.00 12.98
CA CYS A 229 -8.57 -8.89 11.93
C CYS A 229 -8.01 -7.47 11.80
N HIS A 230 -8.86 -6.44 11.95
CA HIS A 230 -8.50 -5.05 11.70
C HIS A 230 -8.09 -4.28 12.98
N MET A 231 -7.27 -4.90 13.82
CA MET A 231 -6.74 -4.29 15.03
C MET A 231 -5.38 -4.89 15.36
N LEU A 232 -4.35 -4.05 15.55
CA LEU A 232 -3.02 -4.48 15.98
C LEU A 232 -2.78 -4.22 17.46
N LYS A 233 -3.26 -3.07 17.95
CA LYS A 233 -3.04 -2.61 19.32
C LYS A 233 -4.05 -3.26 20.25
N THR A 234 -3.79 -3.23 21.55
CA THR A 234 -4.67 -3.84 22.55
C THR A 234 -5.80 -2.93 23.00
N SER A 235 -5.80 -1.65 22.59
CA SER A 235 -6.80 -0.66 23.00
C SER A 235 -7.37 0.11 21.80
N PRO A 236 -8.71 0.33 21.74
CA PRO A 236 -9.36 1.22 20.78
C PRO A 236 -8.95 2.69 20.85
N THR A 237 -8.13 3.07 21.84
CA THR A 237 -7.62 4.42 22.02
C THR A 237 -6.10 4.50 21.90
N ALA A 238 -5.45 3.42 21.44
CA ALA A 238 -4.02 3.44 21.20
C ALA A 238 -3.71 4.27 19.95
N GLU A 239 -2.79 5.22 20.09
CA GLU A 239 -2.22 5.94 18.94
C GLU A 239 -1.40 4.99 18.05
N GLY A 240 -1.29 5.33 16.78
CA GLY A 240 -0.49 4.54 15.83
C GLY A 240 -1.13 3.21 15.39
N GLU A 241 -2.44 3.02 15.58
CA GLU A 241 -3.18 1.86 15.05
C GLU A 241 -3.28 1.94 13.53
N THR A 242 -3.01 0.85 12.81
CA THR A 242 -3.09 0.76 11.35
C THR A 242 -4.30 -0.05 10.87
N PHE A 243 -5.11 -0.57 11.80
CA PHE A 243 -6.35 -1.29 11.51
C PHE A 243 -6.12 -2.55 10.69
N THR A 244 -5.05 -3.28 11.02
CA THR A 244 -4.72 -4.59 10.47
C THR A 244 -3.81 -5.33 11.45
N ASN A 245 -4.03 -6.62 11.61
CA ASN A 245 -3.14 -7.52 12.34
C ASN A 245 -2.01 -8.09 11.45
N TYR A 246 -2.00 -7.76 10.15
CA TYR A 246 -1.10 -8.29 9.12
C TYR A 246 -1.15 -9.81 8.92
N GLU A 247 -2.17 -10.48 9.47
CA GLU A 247 -2.42 -11.91 9.23
C GLU A 247 -3.09 -12.11 7.87
N PHE A 248 -3.15 -13.36 7.42
CA PHE A 248 -3.70 -13.74 6.12
C PHE A 248 -5.01 -14.49 6.27
N HIS A 249 -6.05 -14.02 5.59
CA HIS A 249 -7.39 -14.61 5.65
C HIS A 249 -7.99 -14.80 4.27
N ASN A 250 -8.79 -15.86 4.13
CA ASN A 250 -9.68 -16.03 2.99
C ASN A 250 -11.09 -15.64 3.46
N ILE A 251 -11.61 -14.51 2.98
CA ILE A 251 -12.97 -14.05 3.31
C ILE A 251 -14.00 -14.44 2.25
N GLY A 252 -13.64 -15.35 1.32
CA GLY A 252 -14.51 -15.83 0.26
C GLY A 252 -14.94 -14.74 -0.73
N VAL A 253 -14.04 -13.81 -1.05
CA VAL A 253 -14.25 -12.79 -2.09
C VAL A 253 -14.55 -13.50 -3.41
N PRO A 254 -15.59 -13.09 -4.15
CA PRO A 254 -15.91 -13.66 -5.44
C PRO A 254 -14.86 -13.28 -6.48
N ARG A 255 -14.75 -14.08 -7.53
CA ARG A 255 -13.96 -13.68 -8.70
C ARG A 255 -14.56 -12.43 -9.35
N ASN A 256 -13.72 -11.46 -9.72
CA ASN A 256 -14.13 -10.32 -10.53
C ASN A 256 -14.35 -10.72 -12.01
N VAL A 257 -15.43 -11.47 -12.29
CA VAL A 257 -15.73 -11.98 -13.64
C VAL A 257 -16.00 -10.85 -14.63
N ALA A 258 -16.73 -9.82 -14.21
CA ALA A 258 -17.15 -8.72 -15.08
C ALA A 258 -15.96 -7.95 -15.64
N THR A 259 -15.04 -7.50 -14.79
CA THR A 259 -13.85 -6.78 -15.25
C THR A 259 -12.93 -7.69 -16.07
N ARG A 260 -12.77 -8.96 -15.69
CA ARG A 260 -11.93 -9.90 -16.45
C ARG A 260 -12.47 -10.14 -17.86
N ASP A 261 -13.77 -10.37 -18.01
CA ASP A 261 -14.43 -10.50 -19.31
C ASP A 261 -14.28 -9.23 -20.15
N ALA A 262 -14.50 -8.05 -19.55
CA ALA A 262 -14.36 -6.76 -20.23
C ALA A 262 -12.92 -6.41 -20.65
N THR A 263 -11.92 -7.06 -20.06
CA THR A 263 -10.48 -6.82 -20.30
C THR A 263 -9.77 -7.99 -20.98
N ASP A 264 -10.53 -8.94 -21.54
CA ASP A 264 -10.02 -10.15 -22.20
C ASP A 264 -9.08 -11.00 -21.31
N LYS A 265 -9.22 -10.92 -19.98
CA LYS A 265 -8.49 -11.75 -19.02
C LYS A 265 -9.23 -13.06 -18.79
N ASP A 266 -8.49 -14.14 -18.50
CA ASP A 266 -9.08 -15.48 -18.29
C ASP A 266 -10.05 -15.47 -17.10
N VAL A 267 -11.35 -15.60 -17.36
CA VAL A 267 -12.42 -15.69 -16.33
C VAL A 267 -12.36 -16.97 -15.49
N GLY A 268 -11.60 -17.98 -15.92
CA GLY A 268 -11.33 -19.22 -15.17
C GLY A 268 -10.09 -19.14 -14.28
N PHE A 269 -9.31 -18.06 -14.37
CA PHE A 269 -8.14 -17.84 -13.54
C PHE A 269 -8.49 -17.96 -12.06
N THR A 270 -7.59 -18.56 -11.29
CA THR A 270 -7.73 -18.69 -9.84
C THR A 270 -6.44 -18.23 -9.19
N ASP A 271 -6.53 -17.12 -8.46
CA ASP A 271 -5.46 -16.61 -7.61
C ASP A 271 -5.38 -17.44 -6.32
N ASN A 272 -4.22 -18.04 -6.04
CA ASN A 272 -4.06 -18.88 -4.85
C ASN A 272 -3.65 -18.06 -3.61
N GLY A 273 -3.50 -16.73 -3.73
CA GLY A 273 -3.12 -15.84 -2.64
C GLY A 273 -1.78 -16.25 -2.02
N LEU A 274 -1.75 -16.34 -0.70
CA LEU A 274 -0.56 -16.68 0.08
C LEU A 274 0.09 -18.03 -0.30
N LEU A 275 -0.66 -18.97 -0.91
CA LEU A 275 -0.04 -20.22 -1.39
C LEU A 275 0.93 -20.00 -2.56
N ASP A 276 0.84 -18.89 -3.30
CA ASP A 276 1.81 -18.55 -4.34
C ASP A 276 3.12 -17.96 -3.77
N ASN A 277 3.20 -17.73 -2.45
CA ASN A 277 4.43 -17.37 -1.77
C ASN A 277 5.35 -18.59 -1.66
N ALA A 278 6.59 -18.48 -2.17
CA ALA A 278 7.56 -19.58 -2.18
C ALA A 278 7.96 -20.10 -0.78
N ALA A 279 7.69 -19.35 0.29
CA ALA A 279 7.90 -19.78 1.67
C ALA A 279 6.75 -20.67 2.23
N ILE A 280 5.69 -20.89 1.46
CA ILE A 280 4.47 -21.60 1.88
C ILE A 280 4.27 -22.87 1.04
N GLU A 281 4.15 -24.00 1.71
CA GLU A 281 3.85 -25.29 1.08
C GLU A 281 2.47 -25.86 1.47
N ASP A 282 1.91 -25.39 2.60
CA ASP A 282 0.66 -25.94 3.13
C ASP A 282 -0.56 -25.41 2.35
N PRO A 283 -1.35 -26.29 1.70
CA PRO A 283 -2.53 -25.89 0.95
C PRO A 283 -3.62 -25.21 1.80
N ALA A 284 -3.56 -25.30 3.14
CA ALA A 284 -4.43 -24.55 4.04
C ALA A 284 -4.27 -23.03 3.94
N TYR A 285 -3.21 -22.52 3.29
CA TYR A 285 -3.01 -21.10 3.00
C TYR A 285 -3.60 -20.62 1.67
N ARG A 286 -4.13 -21.52 0.85
CA ARG A 286 -4.71 -21.18 -0.45
C ARG A 286 -5.82 -20.14 -0.31
N GLY A 287 -5.86 -19.15 -1.20
CA GLY A 287 -6.88 -18.10 -1.24
C GLY A 287 -6.84 -17.12 -0.07
N LYS A 288 -5.82 -17.19 0.80
CA LYS A 288 -5.64 -16.23 1.89
C LYS A 288 -4.87 -15.02 1.39
N TYR A 289 -5.32 -13.84 1.77
CA TYR A 289 -4.66 -12.57 1.46
C TYR A 289 -4.39 -11.81 2.75
N LYS A 290 -3.33 -11.00 2.73
CA LYS A 290 -2.97 -10.16 3.86
C LYS A 290 -4.12 -9.21 4.18
N THR A 291 -4.48 -9.13 5.46
CA THR A 291 -5.45 -8.15 5.95
C THR A 291 -4.92 -6.73 5.65
N PRO A 292 -5.58 -5.93 4.80
CA PRO A 292 -5.09 -4.60 4.47
C PRO A 292 -5.33 -3.64 5.64
N SER A 293 -4.46 -2.64 5.77
CA SER A 293 -4.73 -1.46 6.62
C SER A 293 -6.03 -0.79 6.15
N LEU A 294 -6.86 -0.35 7.09
CA LEU A 294 -8.08 0.42 6.77
C LEU A 294 -7.86 1.94 6.79
N ARG A 295 -6.63 2.40 7.01
CA ARG A 295 -6.31 3.82 6.85
C ARG A 295 -6.46 4.23 5.38
N ASN A 296 -7.06 5.38 5.15
CA ASN A 296 -7.44 5.89 3.82
C ASN A 296 -8.42 5.01 3.03
N VAL A 297 -9.04 3.98 3.65
CA VAL A 297 -9.90 3.03 2.92
C VAL A 297 -11.02 3.72 2.12
N ALA A 298 -11.64 4.76 2.67
CA ALA A 298 -12.74 5.47 2.02
C ALA A 298 -12.36 6.22 0.73
N VAL A 299 -11.06 6.32 0.40
CA VAL A 299 -10.55 7.02 -0.79
C VAL A 299 -9.61 6.13 -1.61
N THR A 300 -9.64 4.81 -1.41
CA THR A 300 -8.75 3.86 -2.11
C THR A 300 -9.50 2.71 -2.78
N GLY A 301 -10.80 2.84 -3.02
CA GLY A 301 -11.54 1.89 -3.88
C GLY A 301 -10.99 1.83 -5.32
N PRO A 302 -11.38 0.81 -6.11
CA PRO A 302 -12.26 -0.29 -5.73
C PRO A 302 -11.57 -1.28 -4.76
N TYR A 303 -12.37 -2.11 -4.10
CA TYR A 303 -11.98 -2.85 -2.91
C TYR A 303 -11.70 -4.33 -3.15
N MET A 304 -11.02 -4.93 -2.16
CA MET A 304 -10.48 -6.29 -2.16
C MET A 304 -9.24 -6.46 -3.06
N HIS A 305 -8.58 -7.62 -2.94
CA HIS A 305 -7.37 -7.92 -3.71
C HIS A 305 -7.58 -7.90 -5.23
N ASN A 306 -8.82 -8.00 -5.71
CA ASN A 306 -9.19 -8.05 -7.13
C ASN A 306 -10.12 -6.91 -7.58
N GLY A 307 -10.31 -5.88 -6.74
CA GLY A 307 -11.09 -4.69 -7.07
C GLY A 307 -12.56 -4.96 -7.43
N VAL A 308 -13.17 -6.02 -6.88
CA VAL A 308 -14.51 -6.47 -7.29
C VAL A 308 -15.66 -5.62 -6.78
N PHE A 309 -15.44 -4.79 -5.76
CA PHE A 309 -16.46 -3.91 -5.18
C PHE A 309 -16.08 -2.44 -5.39
N ALA A 310 -16.97 -1.65 -5.97
CA ALA A 310 -16.74 -0.22 -6.18
C ALA A 310 -16.94 0.58 -4.89
N ASP A 311 -17.90 0.18 -4.04
CA ASP A 311 -18.35 0.96 -2.89
C ASP A 311 -17.92 0.37 -1.55
N LEU A 312 -17.55 1.25 -0.61
CA LEU A 312 -17.15 0.84 0.74
C LEU A 312 -18.32 0.21 1.50
N GLU A 313 -19.54 0.70 1.25
CA GLU A 313 -20.74 0.12 1.83
C GLU A 313 -20.96 -1.32 1.35
N THR A 314 -20.69 -1.60 0.07
CA THR A 314 -20.75 -2.96 -0.49
C THR A 314 -19.81 -3.91 0.23
N VAL A 315 -18.60 -3.46 0.57
CA VAL A 315 -17.65 -4.23 1.38
C VAL A 315 -18.25 -4.59 2.75
N VAL A 316 -18.87 -3.63 3.45
CA VAL A 316 -19.48 -3.91 4.76
C VAL A 316 -20.67 -4.86 4.61
N ARG A 317 -21.51 -4.68 3.59
CA ARG A 317 -22.64 -5.56 3.27
C ARG A 317 -22.21 -6.97 2.90
N PHE A 318 -21.05 -7.12 2.24
CA PHE A 318 -20.51 -8.42 1.88
C PHE A 318 -20.30 -9.31 3.11
N TYR A 319 -19.83 -8.76 4.24
CA TYR A 319 -19.66 -9.52 5.48
C TYR A 319 -20.99 -10.04 6.06
N ASN A 320 -22.12 -9.35 5.84
CA ASN A 320 -23.43 -9.82 6.31
C ASN A 320 -23.86 -11.15 5.68
N LYS A 321 -23.31 -11.54 4.52
CA LYS A 321 -23.69 -12.80 3.84
C LYS A 321 -23.45 -14.05 4.69
N TYR A 322 -22.50 -13.97 5.63
CA TYR A 322 -22.18 -15.04 6.57
C TYR A 322 -23.17 -15.11 7.74
N ASN A 323 -23.76 -13.98 8.11
CA ASN A 323 -24.58 -13.84 9.33
C ASN A 323 -26.09 -13.78 9.06
N SER A 324 -26.53 -13.69 7.79
CA SER A 324 -27.95 -13.69 7.43
C SER A 324 -28.24 -14.30 6.08
N LYS A 325 -29.27 -15.16 6.00
CA LYS A 325 -29.78 -15.75 4.76
C LYS A 325 -30.88 -14.93 4.08
N ALA A 326 -31.21 -13.74 4.61
CA ALA A 326 -32.16 -12.85 3.96
C ALA A 326 -31.63 -12.43 2.58
N GLU A 327 -32.52 -12.34 1.58
CA GLU A 327 -32.17 -12.06 0.18
C GLU A 327 -31.29 -10.80 0.05
N VAL A 328 -31.62 -9.73 0.77
CA VAL A 328 -30.84 -8.48 0.80
C VAL A 328 -29.37 -8.67 1.21
N ASN A 329 -29.05 -9.66 2.05
CA ASN A 329 -27.68 -9.95 2.47
C ASN A 329 -26.98 -10.99 1.58
N GLN A 330 -27.71 -11.64 0.68
CA GLN A 330 -27.16 -12.60 -0.29
C GLN A 330 -26.95 -11.98 -1.68
N THR A 331 -27.34 -10.72 -1.85
CA THR A 331 -27.29 -9.96 -3.10
C THR A 331 -26.26 -8.84 -3.01
N ASN A 332 -25.40 -8.74 -4.02
CA ASN A 332 -24.50 -7.59 -4.19
C ASN A 332 -25.33 -6.38 -4.66
N PRO A 333 -25.40 -5.28 -3.86
CA PRO A 333 -26.18 -4.10 -4.21
C PRO A 333 -25.72 -3.41 -5.51
N GLU A 334 -24.45 -3.52 -5.88
CA GLU A 334 -23.89 -2.90 -7.10
C GLU A 334 -24.42 -3.57 -8.39
N THR A 335 -24.80 -4.85 -8.30
CA THR A 335 -25.18 -5.65 -9.48
C THR A 335 -26.63 -6.15 -9.45
N GLY A 336 -27.28 -6.12 -8.29
CA GLY A 336 -28.60 -6.73 -8.07
C GLY A 336 -28.61 -8.26 -8.22
N LYS A 337 -27.44 -8.91 -8.23
CA LYS A 337 -27.25 -10.36 -8.37
C LYS A 337 -26.66 -10.95 -7.10
N PRO A 338 -26.71 -12.28 -6.90
CA PRO A 338 -25.97 -12.91 -5.81
C PRO A 338 -24.49 -12.53 -5.84
N TRP A 339 -23.84 -12.50 -4.67
CA TRP A 339 -22.43 -12.10 -4.52
C TRP A 339 -21.45 -12.81 -5.47
N GLY A 340 -21.80 -14.01 -5.95
CA GLY A 340 -20.94 -14.86 -6.74
C GLY A 340 -20.24 -15.91 -5.88
N GLU A 341 -19.74 -16.95 -6.53
CA GLU A 341 -18.98 -18.00 -5.86
C GLU A 341 -17.60 -17.49 -5.43
N PRO A 342 -17.12 -17.87 -4.23
CA PRO A 342 -15.78 -17.54 -3.79
C PRO A 342 -14.75 -18.13 -4.76
N GLU A 343 -13.68 -17.40 -5.04
CA GLU A 343 -12.61 -17.87 -5.93
C GLU A 343 -11.90 -19.12 -5.37
N VAL A 344 -11.73 -19.18 -4.05
CA VAL A 344 -11.25 -20.34 -3.31
C VAL A 344 -12.23 -20.62 -2.15
N ALA A 345 -12.97 -21.72 -2.22
CA ALA A 345 -13.98 -22.07 -1.21
C ALA A 345 -13.42 -22.81 0.01
N ASP A 346 -12.31 -23.54 -0.16
CA ASP A 346 -11.91 -24.60 0.78
C ASP A 346 -11.33 -24.09 2.11
N THR A 347 -10.86 -22.84 2.13
CA THR A 347 -10.02 -22.29 3.22
C THR A 347 -10.61 -21.03 3.87
N ILE A 348 -11.89 -20.74 3.61
CA ILE A 348 -12.56 -19.55 4.11
C ILE A 348 -12.52 -19.52 5.65
N SER A 349 -12.24 -18.35 6.22
CA SER A 349 -12.23 -18.08 7.68
C SER A 349 -13.65 -18.04 8.28
N ILE A 350 -14.43 -19.11 8.08
CA ILE A 350 -15.84 -19.20 8.49
C ILE A 350 -16.01 -18.95 9.99
N LYS A 351 -15.10 -19.47 10.82
CA LYS A 351 -15.17 -19.31 12.28
C LYS A 351 -15.15 -17.84 12.70
N GLU A 352 -14.36 -17.01 12.05
CA GLU A 352 -14.29 -15.58 12.32
C GLU A 352 -15.49 -14.87 11.68
N LEU A 353 -15.84 -15.21 10.43
CA LEU A 353 -16.86 -14.52 9.64
C LEU A 353 -18.31 -14.73 10.13
N GLU A 354 -18.60 -15.86 10.78
CA GLU A 354 -19.91 -16.17 11.37
C GLU A 354 -20.06 -15.65 12.82
N GLN A 355 -19.14 -14.79 13.29
CA GLN A 355 -19.24 -14.15 14.61
C GLN A 355 -20.05 -12.86 14.54
N GLY A 356 -21.03 -12.75 15.42
CA GLY A 356 -21.91 -11.59 15.55
C GLY A 356 -23.21 -11.73 14.76
N ASP A 357 -24.05 -10.71 14.85
CA ASP A 357 -25.30 -10.65 14.10
C ASP A 357 -25.10 -9.90 12.78
N ALA A 358 -25.93 -10.20 11.78
CA ALA A 358 -25.98 -9.36 10.58
C ALA A 358 -26.36 -7.92 10.95
N LEU A 359 -25.69 -6.96 10.30
CA LEU A 359 -25.87 -5.54 10.55
C LEU A 359 -27.09 -5.01 9.78
N ASP A 360 -27.90 -4.18 10.45
CA ASP A 360 -28.92 -3.37 9.78
C ASP A 360 -28.28 -2.15 9.10
N ASP A 361 -29.03 -1.46 8.24
CA ASP A 361 -28.53 -0.32 7.47
C ASP A 361 -27.96 0.78 8.37
N LYS A 362 -28.61 1.06 9.51
CA LYS A 362 -28.11 2.07 10.46
C LYS A 362 -26.72 1.72 11.00
N ARG A 363 -26.45 0.45 11.29
CA ARG A 363 -25.14 -0.01 11.78
C ARG A 363 -24.11 -0.01 10.65
N ILE A 364 -24.51 -0.38 9.44
CA ILE A 364 -23.65 -0.32 8.24
C ILE A 364 -23.22 1.13 7.99
N ASP A 365 -24.18 2.06 7.94
CA ASP A 365 -23.93 3.50 7.74
C ASP A 365 -23.02 4.07 8.83
N ALA A 366 -23.17 3.59 10.07
CA ALA A 366 -22.31 4.00 11.18
C ALA A 366 -20.87 3.50 11.00
N ILE A 367 -20.68 2.22 10.62
CA ILE A 367 -19.34 1.68 10.33
C ILE A 367 -18.70 2.43 9.17
N VAL A 368 -19.43 2.66 8.07
CA VAL A 368 -18.92 3.45 6.94
C VAL A 368 -18.53 4.86 7.37
N ALA A 369 -19.36 5.54 8.19
CA ALA A 369 -19.02 6.84 8.73
C ALA A 369 -17.74 6.81 9.59
N PHE A 370 -17.55 5.77 10.41
CA PHE A 370 -16.31 5.59 11.16
C PHE A 370 -15.10 5.34 10.26
N LEU A 371 -15.22 4.49 9.24
CA LEU A 371 -14.12 4.22 8.30
C LEU A 371 -13.69 5.48 7.53
N LYS A 372 -14.63 6.39 7.20
CA LYS A 372 -14.31 7.71 6.64
C LYS A 372 -13.50 8.59 7.59
N THR A 373 -13.55 8.36 8.92
CA THR A 373 -12.69 9.08 9.87
C THR A 373 -11.22 8.66 9.83
N LEU A 374 -10.91 7.54 9.15
CA LEU A 374 -9.55 6.99 9.00
C LEU A 374 -8.79 7.56 7.79
N THR A 375 -9.39 8.53 7.09
CA THR A 375 -8.78 9.26 5.98
C THR A 375 -7.84 10.34 6.51
N ASP A 376 -6.58 10.32 6.08
CA ASP A 376 -5.58 11.34 6.38
C ASP A 376 -6.07 12.72 5.96
N ALA A 377 -5.67 13.76 6.69
CA ALA A 377 -6.22 15.11 6.55
C ALA A 377 -6.11 15.64 5.11
N ARG A 378 -5.00 15.34 4.43
CA ARG A 378 -4.75 15.77 3.05
C ARG A 378 -5.67 15.14 2.00
N TYR A 379 -6.35 14.03 2.32
CA TYR A 379 -7.27 13.31 1.43
C TYR A 379 -8.74 13.50 1.80
N GLU A 380 -9.05 14.23 2.88
CA GLU A 380 -10.44 14.56 3.23
C GLU A 380 -11.24 15.22 2.09
N PRO A 381 -10.66 16.07 1.22
CA PRO A 381 -11.39 16.59 0.06
C PRO A 381 -11.90 15.50 -0.91
N LEU A 382 -11.19 14.38 -1.05
CA LEU A 382 -11.59 13.28 -1.94
C LEU A 382 -12.86 12.57 -1.45
N LEU A 383 -13.18 12.64 -0.14
CA LEU A 383 -14.42 12.09 0.40
C LEU A 383 -15.65 12.81 -0.18
N ALA A 384 -15.56 14.12 -0.41
CA ALA A 384 -16.67 14.91 -0.95
C ALA A 384 -16.92 14.58 -2.42
N ASP A 385 -15.85 14.39 -3.21
CA ASP A 385 -15.95 14.02 -4.62
C ASP A 385 -16.63 12.65 -4.79
N HIS A 386 -16.28 11.68 -3.94
CA HIS A 386 -16.92 10.36 -3.90
C HIS A 386 -18.40 10.43 -3.53
N GLU A 387 -18.80 11.29 -2.58
CA GLU A 387 -20.20 11.48 -2.20
C GLU A 387 -21.04 12.18 -3.28
N THR A 388 -20.42 13.03 -4.11
CA THR A 388 -21.11 13.63 -5.27
C THR A 388 -21.27 12.65 -6.42
N ALA A 389 -20.25 11.82 -6.70
CA ALA A 389 -20.29 10.83 -7.78
C ALA A 389 -21.26 9.67 -7.52
N SER A 390 -21.54 9.33 -6.25
CA SER A 390 -22.53 8.30 -5.90
C SER A 390 -23.98 8.76 -5.98
N ASN A 391 -24.23 10.06 -6.16
CA ASN A 391 -25.58 10.66 -6.22
C ASN A 391 -26.04 11.03 -7.65
N ASP A 392 -25.14 10.92 -8.64
CA ASP A 392 -25.41 11.11 -10.08
C ASP A 392 -25.45 9.74 -10.79
#